data_AF-A0A1P8X213-F1
#
_entry.id   AF-A0A1P8X213-F1
#
_cell.length_a   1.000
_cell.length_b   1.000
_cell.length_c   1.000
_cell.angle_alpha   90.00
_cell.angle_beta   90.00
_cell.angle_gamma   90.00
#
_symmetry.space_group_name_H-M   'P 1'
#
loop_
_entity.id
_entity.type
_entity.pdbx_description
1 polymer ?
#
loop_
_entity_poly.entity_id
_entity_poly.type
_entity_poly.pdbx_seq_one_letter_code
_entity_poly.pdbx_strand_id
1 'polypeptide(L)'
;MAQHDHSAIKENMTVVGADGVHVGTVDHLDGERIKLTRADSPQTEDGQGGKHHYLPAGLVASVEGDTVRLSANAANAVDLFEEAE
;
A
#
# COMPACT_ATOMS: atom_id res chain seq x y z
N MET A 1 -9.43 -5.69 -22.20
CA MET A 1 -8.45 -4.84 -21.50
C MET A 1 -9.11 -4.45 -20.20
N ALA A 2 -8.79 -5.14 -19.10
CA ALA A 2 -9.25 -4.72 -17.78
C ALA A 2 -8.42 -3.48 -17.44
N GLN A 3 -9.01 -2.31 -17.65
CA GLN A 3 -8.44 -1.08 -17.13
C GLN A 3 -8.49 -1.25 -15.62
N HIS A 4 -7.34 -1.44 -14.98
CA HIS A 4 -7.29 -1.25 -13.53
C HIS A 4 -7.43 0.27 -13.35
N ASP A 5 -8.67 0.73 -13.20
CA ASP A 5 -8.96 2.13 -12.90
C ASP A 5 -8.49 2.41 -11.47
N HIS A 6 -7.21 2.73 -11.32
CA HIS A 6 -6.60 3.15 -10.05
C HIS A 6 -7.09 4.53 -9.58
N SER A 7 -7.91 5.20 -10.39
CA SER A 7 -8.64 6.44 -10.09
C SER A 7 -9.48 6.37 -8.82
N ALA A 8 -9.82 5.17 -8.36
CA ALA A 8 -10.55 4.94 -7.12
C ALA A 8 -9.67 5.10 -5.87
N ILE A 9 -8.35 4.98 -5.99
CA ILE A 9 -7.42 5.10 -4.87
C ILE A 9 -7.26 6.58 -4.52
N LYS A 10 -7.52 6.91 -3.26
CA LYS A 10 -7.41 8.27 -2.72
C LYS A 10 -6.46 8.30 -1.54
N GLU A 11 -5.97 9.50 -1.26
CA GLU A 11 -5.22 9.85 -0.06
C GLU A 11 -6.04 9.48 1.18
N ASN A 12 -5.36 9.06 2.26
CA ASN A 12 -5.94 8.59 3.53
C ASN A 12 -6.76 7.29 3.46
N MET A 13 -6.71 6.54 2.35
CA MET A 13 -7.33 5.22 2.30
C MET A 13 -6.51 4.17 3.06
N THR A 14 -7.21 3.23 3.71
CA THR A 14 -6.62 2.12 4.43
C THR A 14 -6.17 1.05 3.45
N VAL A 15 -4.92 0.60 3.53
CA VAL A 15 -4.39 -0.49 2.71
C VAL A 15 -4.37 -1.77 3.52
N VAL A 16 -5.05 -2.80 3.03
CA VAL A 16 -5.12 -4.12 3.66
C VAL A 16 -4.58 -5.20 2.71
N GLY A 17 -3.93 -6.20 3.27
CA GLY A 17 -3.48 -7.37 2.55
C GLY A 17 -4.65 -8.26 2.09
N ALA A 18 -4.34 -9.23 1.24
CA ALA A 18 -5.28 -10.25 0.82
C ALA A 18 -5.83 -11.08 2.00
N ASP A 19 -5.06 -11.18 3.08
CA ASP A 19 -5.39 -11.76 4.38
C ASP A 19 -6.29 -10.89 5.26
N GLY A 20 -6.58 -9.65 4.84
CA GLY A 20 -7.37 -8.69 5.60
C GLY A 20 -6.57 -8.00 6.71
N VAL A 21 -5.25 -8.21 6.77
CA VAL A 21 -4.36 -7.56 7.73
C VAL A 21 -4.04 -6.16 7.24
N HIS A 22 -4.06 -5.20 8.15
CA HIS A 22 -3.71 -3.81 7.85
C HIS A 22 -2.22 -3.68 7.50
N VAL A 23 -1.94 -3.10 6.33
CA VAL A 23 -0.59 -2.89 5.79
C VAL A 23 -0.13 -1.46 6.01
N GLY A 24 -1.05 -0.50 5.87
CA GLY A 24 -0.76 0.91 6.10
C GLY A 24 -1.83 1.83 5.53
N THR A 25 -1.49 3.10 5.36
CA THR A 25 -2.42 4.13 4.85
C THR A 25 -1.82 4.84 3.66
N VAL A 26 -2.63 5.08 2.61
CA VAL A 26 -2.23 5.82 1.41
C VAL A 26 -1.93 7.27 1.78
N ASP A 27 -0.69 7.70 1.56
CA ASP A 27 -0.27 9.11 1.62
C ASP A 27 -0.61 9.81 0.30
N HIS A 28 -0.19 9.21 -0.82
CA HIS A 28 -0.38 9.78 -2.16
C HIS A 28 -0.31 8.70 -3.24
N LEU A 29 -0.97 8.92 -4.39
CA LEU A 29 -0.84 8.05 -5.57
C LEU A 29 0.03 8.76 -6.62
N ASP A 30 1.26 8.27 -6.79
CA ASP A 30 2.21 8.73 -7.80
C ASP A 30 2.07 7.86 -9.07
N GLY A 31 1.07 8.18 -9.89
CA GLY A 31 0.76 7.42 -11.11
C GLY A 31 0.33 5.98 -10.81
N GLU A 32 1.24 5.04 -11.03
CA GLU A 32 1.05 3.60 -10.75
C GLU A 32 1.72 3.15 -9.45
N ARG A 33 2.13 4.08 -8.58
CA ARG A 33 2.76 3.81 -7.29
C ARG A 33 1.98 4.45 -6.15
N ILE A 34 1.61 3.65 -5.17
CA ILE A 34 0.93 4.06 -3.94
C ILE A 34 2.00 4.36 -2.91
N LYS A 35 2.12 5.62 -2.53
CA LYS A 35 2.97 6.06 -1.44
C LYS A 35 2.23 5.82 -0.12
N LEU A 36 2.87 5.12 0.82
CA LEU A 36 2.34 4.93 2.17
C LEU A 36 2.85 6.00 3.12
N THR A 37 2.04 6.31 4.13
CA THR A 37 2.47 7.23 5.18
C THR A 37 3.54 6.57 6.06
N ARG A 38 4.53 7.36 6.50
CA ARG A 38 5.60 6.90 7.41
C ARG A 38 5.07 6.38 8.76
N ALA A 39 3.88 6.84 9.16
CA ALA A 39 3.29 6.57 10.47
C ALA A 39 2.68 5.17 10.55
N ASP A 40 2.27 4.64 9.40
CA ASP A 40 1.65 3.34 9.22
C ASP A 40 2.58 2.31 8.60
N SER A 41 3.86 2.68 8.43
CA SER A 41 4.88 1.73 8.05
C SER A 41 4.97 0.70 9.17
N PRO A 42 4.71 -0.60 8.90
CA PRO A 42 4.91 -1.62 9.89
C PRO A 42 6.33 -1.49 10.41
N GLN A 43 6.47 -1.52 11.73
CA GLN A 43 7.76 -1.70 12.37
C GLN A 43 8.35 -2.97 11.78
N THR A 44 9.24 -2.83 10.79
CA THR A 44 10.10 -3.92 10.39
C THR A 44 10.84 -4.38 11.64
N GLU A 45 11.11 -5.68 11.74
CA GLU A 45 11.85 -6.27 12.88
C GLU A 45 13.17 -5.55 13.17
N ASP A 46 13.70 -4.82 12.19
CA ASP A 46 14.88 -3.96 12.27
C ASP A 46 14.70 -2.63 13.04
N GLY A 47 13.49 -2.26 13.47
CA GLY A 47 13.26 -1.06 14.28
C GLY A 47 13.60 0.27 13.59
N GLN A 48 13.89 0.25 12.29
CA GLN A 48 14.20 1.43 11.50
C GLN A 48 12.90 2.08 11.01
N GLY A 49 12.22 2.73 11.95
CA GLY A 49 11.07 3.56 11.64
C GLY A 49 11.45 4.71 10.69
N GLY A 50 10.66 4.88 9.63
CA GLY A 50 10.50 6.18 8.99
C GLY A 50 11.02 6.35 7.58
N LYS A 51 10.91 5.34 6.71
CA LYS A 51 11.02 5.57 5.25
C LYS A 51 9.64 5.65 4.61
N HIS A 52 9.53 6.44 3.54
CA HIS A 52 8.34 6.43 2.69
C HIS A 52 8.41 5.18 1.82
N HIS A 53 7.49 4.24 2.06
CA HIS A 53 7.38 3.04 1.25
C HIS A 53 6.44 3.30 0.07
N TYR A 54 6.82 2.78 -1.09
CA TYR A 54 5.96 2.77 -2.27
C TYR A 54 5.54 1.34 -2.57
N LEU A 55 4.26 1.15 -2.87
CA LEU A 55 3.73 -0.09 -3.44
C LEU A 55 3.34 0.15 -4.89
N PRO A 56 3.63 -0.79 -5.80
CA PRO A 56 3.04 -0.75 -7.12
C PRO A 56 1.52 -0.93 -7.00
N ALA A 57 0.77 -0.04 -7.65
CA ALA A 57 -0.68 -0.09 -7.71
C ALA A 57 -1.18 -1.38 -8.39
N GLY A 58 -0.35 -2.06 -9.18
CA GLY A 58 -0.61 -3.39 -9.71
C GLY A 58 -0.82 -4.49 -8.66
N LEU A 59 -0.42 -4.27 -7.40
CA LEU A 59 -0.77 -5.15 -6.27
C LEU A 59 -2.19 -4.91 -5.75
N VAL A 60 -2.89 -3.87 -6.21
CA VAL A 60 -4.29 -3.63 -5.79
C VAL A 60 -5.19 -4.61 -6.50
N ALA A 61 -5.83 -5.48 -5.71
CA ALA A 61 -6.86 -6.39 -6.19
C ALA A 61 -8.18 -5.65 -6.40
N SER A 62 -8.61 -4.88 -5.40
CA SER A 62 -9.88 -4.13 -5.40
C SER A 62 -9.82 -2.94 -4.44
N VAL A 63 -10.70 -1.97 -4.63
CA VAL A 63 -10.95 -0.88 -3.68
C VAL A 63 -12.40 -0.99 -3.19
N GLU A 64 -12.58 -1.15 -1.88
CA GLU A 64 -13.88 -1.25 -1.21
C GLU A 64 -14.09 -0.02 -0.33
N GLY A 65 -14.91 0.93 -0.79
CA GLY A 65 -15.14 2.19 -0.08
C GLY A 65 -13.84 2.97 0.08
N ASP A 66 -13.36 3.09 1.32
CA ASP A 66 -12.11 3.76 1.69
C ASP A 66 -10.98 2.77 2.03
N THR A 67 -11.14 1.49 1.65
CA THR A 67 -10.16 0.43 1.88
C THR A 67 -9.63 -0.12 0.56
N VAL A 68 -8.32 -0.06 0.37
CA VAL A 68 -7.59 -0.66 -0.74
C VAL A 68 -7.15 -2.06 -0.34
N ARG A 69 -7.64 -3.07 -1.05
CA ARG A 69 -7.28 -4.47 -0.84
C ARG A 69 -6.21 -4.89 -1.81
N LEU A 70 -5.10 -5.40 -1.27
CA LEU A 70 -4.00 -5.94 -2.06
C LEU A 70 -4.26 -7.40 -2.46
N SER A 71 -3.65 -7.81 -3.56
CA SER A 71 -3.57 -9.20 -4.01
C SER A 71 -2.53 -10.00 -3.23
N ALA A 72 -1.54 -9.32 -2.64
CA ALA A 72 -0.57 -9.90 -1.72
C ALA A 72 -1.07 -9.82 -0.26
N ASN A 73 -0.63 -10.75 0.58
CA ASN A 73 -0.85 -10.65 2.03
C ASN A 73 -0.05 -9.47 2.62
N ALA A 74 -0.39 -9.07 3.84
CA ALA A 74 0.29 -7.93 4.46
C ALA A 74 1.80 -8.15 4.60
N ALA A 75 2.23 -9.35 5.03
CA ALA A 75 3.65 -9.66 5.19
C ALA A 75 4.45 -9.50 3.87
N ASN A 76 3.99 -10.10 2.77
CA ASN A 76 4.70 -9.98 1.49
C ASN A 76 4.60 -8.57 0.92
N ALA A 77 3.50 -7.85 1.16
CA ALA A 77 3.37 -6.47 0.73
C ALA A 77 4.47 -5.60 1.36
N VAL A 78 4.78 -5.85 2.64
CA VAL A 78 5.87 -5.17 3.38
C VAL A 78 7.24 -5.52 2.83
N ASP A 79 7.49 -6.79 2.51
CA ASP A 79 8.74 -7.21 1.85
C ASP A 79 8.91 -6.62 0.44
N LEU A 80 7.82 -6.28 -0.22
CA LEU A 80 7.80 -5.68 -1.57
C LEU A 80 7.92 -4.15 -1.55
N PHE A 81 8.08 -3.53 -0.39
CA PHE A 81 8.23 -2.08 -0.30
C PHE A 81 9.50 -1.63 -0.99
N GLU A 82 9.35 -0.79 -2.01
CA GLU A 82 10.50 -0.06 -2.58
C GLU A 82 10.88 1.05 -1.60
N GLU A 83 12.14 1.06 -1.16
CA GLU A 83 12.71 2.16 -0.39
C GLU A 83 12.90 3.36 -1.34
N ALA A 84 12.29 4.51 -1.00
CA ALA A 84 12.75 5.77 -1.59
C ALA A 84 14.09 6.16 -0.96
N GLU A 85 15.12 6.28 -1.80
CA GLU A 85 16.41 6.90 -1.46
C GLU A 85 16.25 8.41 -1.19
#